data_AF-A0AAW0XES9-F1
#
_entry.id   AF-A0AAW0XES9-F1
#
_cell.length_a   1.000
_cell.length_b   1.000
_cell.length_c   1.000
_cell.angle_alpha   90.00
_cell.angle_beta   90.00
_cell.angle_gamma   90.00
#
_symmetry.space_group_name_H-M   'P 1'
#
loop_
_entity.id
_entity.type
_entity.pdbx_description
1 polymer ?
#
loop_
_entity_poly.entity_id
_entity_poly.type
_entity_poly.pdbx_seq_one_letter_code
_entity_poly.pdbx_strand_id
1 'polypeptide(L)'
;MALKGVRKSNKNPPIFSHEFVIQNHADIVSCVAMVFVLGLMFQATAPLASVFIAVQHNASNMETSEAPMTYTYGSRDTAAVFFYCLISIVMHAIIQEYVLDKVNRKLHLSKTKHSKFNESGQLLIFTAVSAAWGINILVKDNLLIDITSLWADYPDGHAQMSFMLKFFFIIQMSYWLHCYPELYFQD
;
A
#
# COMPACT_ATOMS: atom_id res chain seq x y z
N MET A 1 -26.82 -7.37 45.83
CA MET A 1 -27.18 -6.15 45.06
C MET A 1 -26.65 -6.33 43.64
N ALA A 2 -27.53 -6.64 42.69
CA ALA A 2 -27.14 -6.96 41.31
C ALA A 2 -26.86 -5.67 40.53
N LEU A 3 -25.61 -5.46 40.11
CA LEU A 3 -25.25 -4.42 39.15
C LEU A 3 -25.69 -4.90 37.76
N LYS A 4 -26.91 -4.50 37.40
CA LYS A 4 -27.56 -4.71 36.11
C LYS A 4 -26.71 -4.05 35.02
N GLY A 5 -26.16 -4.87 34.12
CA GLY A 5 -25.33 -4.43 33.00
C GLY A 5 -25.98 -3.31 32.20
N VAL A 6 -25.21 -2.24 31.98
CA VAL A 6 -25.62 -1.10 31.17
C VAL A 6 -25.82 -1.55 29.73
N ARG A 7 -26.97 -1.18 29.18
CA ARG A 7 -27.52 -1.59 27.88
C ARG A 7 -26.54 -1.35 26.72
N LYS A 8 -26.12 -2.42 26.04
CA LYS A 8 -25.85 -2.40 24.59
C LYS A 8 -27.15 -2.06 23.87
N SER A 9 -27.25 -0.92 23.18
CA SER A 9 -28.08 -0.77 21.98
C SER A 9 -27.99 0.65 21.39
N ASN A 10 -27.07 0.84 20.45
CA ASN A 10 -27.43 1.45 19.17
C ASN A 10 -26.65 0.68 18.11
N LYS A 11 -27.34 -0.05 17.23
CA LYS A 11 -26.69 -0.90 16.22
C LYS A 11 -25.95 -0.09 15.16
N ASN A 12 -26.24 1.22 15.09
CA ASN A 12 -25.57 2.15 14.20
C ASN A 12 -25.01 3.29 15.06
N PRO A 13 -23.67 3.47 15.12
CA PRO A 13 -23.09 4.61 15.80
C PRO A 13 -23.53 5.92 15.12
N PRO A 14 -23.56 7.05 15.84
CA PRO A 14 -23.92 8.33 15.25
C PRO A 14 -23.00 8.67 14.05
N ILE A 15 -23.59 9.26 13.01
CA ILE A 15 -22.85 9.68 11.80
C ILE A 15 -21.74 10.65 12.24
N PHE A 16 -20.51 10.42 11.75
CA PHE A 16 -19.25 11.10 12.15
C PHE A 16 -18.71 10.81 13.55
N SER A 17 -19.26 9.85 14.28
CA SER A 17 -18.58 9.35 15.48
C SER A 17 -17.30 8.57 15.13
N HIS A 18 -16.38 8.47 16.09
CA HIS A 18 -15.16 7.67 16.00
C HIS A 18 -15.45 6.24 15.54
N GLU A 19 -16.45 5.60 16.16
CA GLU A 19 -16.91 4.24 15.84
C GLU A 19 -17.43 4.10 14.40
N PHE A 20 -18.08 5.14 13.87
CA PHE A 20 -18.58 5.14 12.50
C PHE A 20 -17.42 5.15 11.48
N VAL A 21 -16.39 5.97 11.75
CA VAL A 21 -15.20 6.07 10.88
C VAL A 21 -14.44 4.75 10.88
N ILE A 22 -14.25 4.13 12.03
CA ILE A 22 -13.57 2.83 12.14
C ILE A 22 -14.34 1.75 11.37
N GLN A 23 -15.66 1.68 11.50
CA GLN A 23 -16.45 0.65 10.82
C GLN A 23 -16.50 0.80 9.30
N ASN A 24 -16.42 2.04 8.78
CA ASN A 24 -16.54 2.33 7.35
C ASN A 24 -15.21 2.81 6.74
N HIS A 25 -14.07 2.58 7.41
CA HIS A 25 -12.78 3.15 7.00
C HIS A 25 -12.41 2.74 5.57
N ALA A 26 -12.65 1.47 5.21
CA ALA A 26 -12.36 0.95 3.87
C ALA A 26 -13.16 1.71 2.79
N ASP A 27 -14.46 1.91 3.01
CA ASP A 27 -15.33 2.62 2.08
C ASP A 27 -14.95 4.11 1.97
N ILE A 28 -14.71 4.78 3.10
CA ILE A 28 -14.30 6.19 3.14
C ILE A 28 -12.98 6.39 2.38
N VAL A 29 -11.98 5.56 2.68
CA VAL A 29 -10.66 5.64 2.03
C VAL A 29 -10.78 5.28 0.54
N SER A 30 -11.62 4.32 0.16
CA SER A 30 -11.88 3.98 -1.23
C SER A 30 -12.53 5.14 -2.01
N CYS A 31 -13.46 5.88 -1.38
CA CYS A 31 -14.05 7.08 -1.97
C CYS A 31 -12.98 8.16 -2.21
N VAL A 32 -12.07 8.37 -1.26
CA VAL A 32 -10.96 9.31 -1.43
C VAL A 32 -10.03 8.87 -2.56
N ALA A 33 -9.66 7.59 -2.63
CA ALA A 33 -8.84 7.05 -3.72
C ALA A 33 -9.54 7.22 -5.10
N MET A 34 -10.85 7.02 -5.15
CA MET A 34 -11.66 7.16 -6.37
C MET A 34 -11.63 8.58 -6.94
N VAL A 35 -11.53 9.62 -6.11
CA VAL A 35 -11.41 11.01 -6.58
C VAL A 35 -10.15 11.19 -7.44
N PHE A 36 -9.02 10.59 -7.06
CA PHE A 36 -7.79 10.65 -7.85
C PHE A 36 -7.92 9.88 -9.16
N VAL A 37 -8.54 8.70 -9.13
CA VAL A 37 -8.76 7.87 -10.34
C VAL A 37 -9.69 8.58 -11.33
N LEU A 38 -10.82 9.11 -10.87
CA LEU A 38 -11.74 9.89 -11.70
C LEU A 38 -11.10 11.20 -12.19
N GLY A 39 -10.20 11.78 -11.38
CA GLY A 39 -9.40 12.93 -11.77
C GLY A 39 -8.52 12.70 -13.00
N LEU A 40 -8.16 11.46 -13.33
CA LEU A 40 -7.46 11.12 -14.57
C LEU A 40 -8.37 11.16 -15.81
N MET A 41 -9.68 11.01 -15.64
CA MET A 41 -10.63 10.95 -16.76
C MET A 41 -10.89 12.32 -17.39
N PHE A 42 -10.65 13.41 -16.65
CA PHE A 42 -10.82 14.77 -17.16
C PHE A 42 -9.47 15.39 -17.54
N GLN A 43 -9.38 15.90 -18.76
CA GLN A 43 -8.15 16.48 -19.31
C GLN A 43 -7.58 17.63 -18.45
N ALA A 44 -8.44 18.41 -17.79
CA ALA A 44 -8.02 19.52 -16.93
C ALA A 44 -7.40 19.06 -15.60
N THR A 45 -7.86 17.95 -15.01
CA THR A 45 -7.39 17.44 -13.71
C THR A 45 -6.36 16.33 -13.84
N ALA A 46 -6.25 15.71 -15.02
CA ALA A 46 -5.31 14.64 -15.32
C ALA A 46 -3.84 14.95 -14.95
N PRO A 47 -3.26 16.13 -15.25
CA PRO A 47 -1.86 16.39 -14.88
C PRO A 47 -1.64 16.51 -13.38
N LEU A 48 -2.68 16.84 -12.61
CA LEU A 48 -2.60 16.90 -11.15
C LEU A 48 -2.78 15.51 -10.53
N ALA A 49 -3.76 14.74 -11.02
CA ALA A 49 -4.03 13.38 -10.56
C ALA A 49 -2.90 12.40 -10.92
N SER A 50 -2.23 12.60 -12.06
CA SER A 50 -1.12 11.75 -12.50
C SER A 50 0.09 11.83 -11.57
N VAL A 51 0.29 12.94 -10.84
CA VAL A 51 1.36 13.07 -9.83
C VAL A 51 1.20 12.04 -8.71
N PHE A 52 -0.04 11.68 -8.38
CA PHE A 52 -0.37 10.72 -7.33
C PHE A 52 -0.34 9.27 -7.82
N ILE A 53 -0.60 9.03 -9.11
CA ILE A 53 -0.80 7.66 -9.63
C ILE A 53 0.40 7.16 -10.43
N ALA A 54 0.98 8.01 -11.29
CA ALA A 54 2.07 7.60 -12.15
C ALA A 54 3.42 7.68 -11.41
N VAL A 55 4.31 6.74 -11.71
CA VAL A 55 5.70 6.78 -11.24
C VAL A 55 6.38 8.02 -11.86
N GLN A 56 6.87 8.91 -10.99
CA GLN A 56 7.43 10.21 -11.39
C GLN A 56 8.94 10.11 -11.65
N HIS A 57 9.58 11.20 -12.09
CA HIS A 57 11.04 11.32 -12.27
C HIS A 57 11.63 10.30 -13.25
N ASN A 58 11.08 10.28 -14.48
CA ASN A 58 11.71 9.56 -15.57
C ASN A 58 12.97 10.32 -16.02
N ALA A 59 14.11 9.66 -15.94
CA ALA A 59 15.43 10.19 -16.30
C ALA A 59 15.94 9.61 -17.63
N SER A 60 15.07 8.98 -18.43
CA SER A 60 15.47 8.47 -19.74
C SER A 60 15.93 9.61 -20.65
N ASN A 61 17.13 9.44 -21.23
CA ASN A 61 17.60 10.31 -22.29
C ASN A 61 16.68 10.11 -23.50
N MET A 62 15.81 11.10 -23.78
CA MET A 62 14.86 11.05 -24.91
C MET A 62 15.54 10.96 -26.29
N GLU A 63 16.86 11.04 -26.34
CA GLU A 63 17.68 10.95 -27.56
C GLU A 63 17.95 9.50 -28.00
N THR A 64 17.71 8.50 -27.14
CA THR A 64 17.94 7.08 -27.47
C THR A 64 16.71 6.25 -27.13
N SER A 65 15.74 6.20 -28.04
CA SER A 65 14.46 5.46 -27.92
C SER A 65 14.56 3.96 -27.65
N GLU A 66 15.77 3.39 -27.61
CA GLU A 66 16.03 1.96 -27.36
C GLU A 66 16.57 1.66 -25.96
N ALA A 67 16.93 2.68 -25.17
CA ALA A 67 17.41 2.48 -23.80
C ALA A 67 16.23 2.22 -22.84
N PRO A 68 16.35 1.28 -21.89
CA PRO A 68 15.32 1.05 -20.89
C PRO A 68 15.05 2.33 -20.09
N MET A 69 13.77 2.64 -19.87
CA MET A 69 13.35 3.83 -19.13
C MET A 69 13.90 3.78 -17.70
N THR A 70 14.87 4.65 -17.40
CA THR A 70 15.48 4.79 -16.08
C THR A 70 14.75 5.86 -15.27
N TYR A 71 14.61 5.65 -13.97
CA TYR A 71 13.93 6.56 -13.06
C TYR A 71 14.89 7.00 -11.96
N THR A 72 14.70 8.20 -11.43
CA THR A 72 15.45 8.73 -10.28
C THR A 72 14.52 8.99 -9.10
N TYR A 73 15.06 9.29 -7.92
CA TYR A 73 14.26 9.66 -6.75
C TYR A 73 13.90 11.16 -6.78
N GLY A 74 12.74 11.53 -6.24
CA GLY A 74 12.43 12.94 -5.99
C GLY A 74 11.18 13.17 -5.17
N SER A 75 10.93 14.44 -4.81
CA SER A 75 9.88 14.82 -3.85
C SER A 75 8.45 14.50 -4.31
N ARG A 76 8.21 14.45 -5.62
CA ARG A 76 6.91 14.04 -6.16
C ARG A 76 6.58 12.56 -5.91
N ASP A 77 7.57 11.72 -5.59
CA ASP A 77 7.32 10.32 -5.24
C ASP A 77 6.55 10.20 -3.92
N THR A 78 6.62 11.21 -3.03
CA THR A 78 5.83 11.26 -1.79
C THR A 78 4.33 11.28 -2.07
N ALA A 79 3.90 11.94 -3.14
CA ALA A 79 2.49 11.95 -3.55
C ALA A 79 2.04 10.55 -4.01
N ALA A 80 2.91 9.84 -4.75
CA ALA A 80 2.65 8.46 -5.13
C ALA A 80 2.58 7.54 -3.91
N VAL A 81 3.53 7.65 -2.97
CA VAL A 81 3.53 6.89 -1.71
C VAL A 81 2.24 7.14 -0.91
N PHE A 82 1.76 8.39 -0.85
CA PHE A 82 0.49 8.71 -0.20
C PHE A 82 -0.69 8.01 -0.88
N PHE A 83 -0.81 8.08 -2.20
CA PHE A 83 -1.89 7.42 -2.93
C PHE A 83 -1.85 5.90 -2.77
N TYR A 84 -0.68 5.28 -2.94
CA TYR A 84 -0.53 3.84 -2.76
C TYR A 84 -0.73 3.41 -1.31
N CYS A 85 -0.51 4.29 -0.32
CA CYS A 85 -0.90 4.02 1.08
C CYS A 85 -2.43 3.90 1.22
N LEU A 86 -3.22 4.76 0.57
CA LEU A 86 -4.68 4.63 0.55
C LEU A 86 -5.11 3.29 -0.08
N ILE A 87 -4.47 2.90 -1.19
CA ILE A 87 -4.71 1.60 -1.82
C ILE A 87 -4.33 0.45 -0.89
N SER A 88 -3.21 0.55 -0.16
CA SER A 88 -2.80 -0.45 0.83
C SER A 88 -3.84 -0.63 1.94
N ILE A 89 -4.44 0.46 2.45
CA ILE A 89 -5.54 0.38 3.44
C ILE A 89 -6.74 -0.39 2.88
N VAL A 90 -7.17 -0.07 1.65
CA VAL A 90 -8.31 -0.76 1.01
C VAL A 90 -7.98 -2.23 0.78
N MET A 91 -6.78 -2.55 0.27
CA MET A 91 -6.34 -3.92 0.05
C MET A 91 -6.25 -4.72 1.36
N HIS A 92 -5.77 -4.09 2.44
CA HIS A 92 -5.73 -4.70 3.77
C HIS A 92 -7.14 -5.11 4.23
N ALA A 93 -8.11 -4.19 4.14
CA ALA A 93 -9.49 -4.46 4.50
C ALA A 93 -10.11 -5.61 3.69
N ILE A 94 -9.88 -5.62 2.36
CA ILE A 94 -10.35 -6.69 1.47
C ILE A 94 -9.74 -8.05 1.85
N ILE A 95 -8.42 -8.11 2.05
CA ILE A 95 -7.75 -9.36 2.45
C ILE A 95 -8.28 -9.84 3.80
N GLN A 96 -8.54 -8.93 4.74
CA GLN A 96 -9.10 -9.26 6.03
C GLN A 96 -10.49 -9.88 5.90
N GLU A 97 -11.41 -9.22 5.20
CA GLU A 97 -12.80 -9.67 5.06
C GLU A 97 -12.94 -10.99 4.27
N TYR A 98 -12.25 -11.09 3.13
CA TYR A 98 -12.44 -12.19 2.19
C TYR A 98 -11.57 -13.41 2.46
N VAL A 99 -10.35 -13.21 2.98
CA VAL A 99 -9.38 -14.29 3.21
C VAL A 99 -9.33 -14.64 4.68
N LEU A 100 -8.88 -13.71 5.53
CA LEU A 100 -8.52 -14.00 6.92
C LEU A 100 -9.76 -14.30 7.77
N ASP A 101 -10.82 -13.52 7.66
CA ASP A 101 -12.07 -13.77 8.39
C ASP A 101 -12.73 -15.08 7.93
N LYS A 102 -12.58 -15.44 6.65
CA LYS A 102 -13.08 -16.71 6.12
C LYS A 102 -12.32 -17.90 6.69
N VAL A 103 -11.00 -17.79 6.84
CA VAL A 103 -10.17 -18.81 7.50
C VAL A 103 -10.45 -18.88 9.00
N ASN A 104 -10.56 -17.72 9.66
CA ASN A 104 -10.81 -17.66 11.08
C ASN A 104 -12.18 -18.25 11.47
N ARG A 105 -13.23 -17.97 10.67
CA ARG A 105 -14.55 -18.60 10.86
C ARG A 105 -14.51 -20.12 10.77
N LYS A 106 -13.59 -20.71 10.00
CA LYS A 106 -13.39 -22.16 9.93
C LYS A 106 -12.61 -22.72 11.12
N LEU A 107 -11.69 -21.94 11.69
CA LEU A 107 -10.79 -22.37 12.77
C LEU A 107 -11.32 -22.10 14.18
N HIS A 108 -12.47 -21.43 14.33
CA HIS A 108 -13.15 -21.16 15.61
C HIS A 108 -12.20 -20.62 16.71
N LEU A 109 -11.32 -19.67 16.36
CA LEU A 109 -10.33 -19.13 17.31
C LEU A 109 -10.99 -18.18 18.33
N SER A 110 -10.37 -18.09 19.52
CA SER A 110 -10.75 -17.10 20.54
C SER A 110 -10.43 -15.68 20.08
N LYS A 111 -11.13 -14.66 20.63
CA LYS A 111 -10.96 -13.24 20.24
C LYS A 111 -9.51 -12.75 20.28
N THR A 112 -8.74 -13.12 21.30
CA THR A 112 -7.31 -12.75 21.43
C THR A 112 -6.41 -13.44 20.42
N LYS A 113 -6.74 -14.67 20.01
CA LYS A 113 -6.02 -15.39 18.96
C LYS A 113 -6.38 -14.86 17.57
N HIS A 114 -7.60 -14.38 17.40
CA HIS A 114 -8.08 -13.84 16.13
C HIS A 114 -7.34 -12.57 15.72
N SER A 115 -7.20 -11.59 16.61
CA SER A 115 -6.48 -10.34 16.30
C SER A 115 -5.01 -10.61 15.92
N LYS A 116 -4.29 -11.43 16.71
CA LYS A 116 -2.91 -11.83 16.38
C LYS A 116 -2.81 -12.62 15.07
N PHE A 117 -3.79 -13.46 14.77
CA PHE A 117 -3.83 -14.22 13.52
C PHE A 117 -4.09 -13.31 12.32
N ASN A 118 -4.95 -12.30 12.45
CA ASN A 118 -5.22 -11.35 11.37
C ASN A 118 -3.98 -10.52 11.05
N GLU A 119 -3.33 -9.94 12.08
CA GLU A 119 -2.10 -9.16 11.91
C GLU A 119 -0.98 -9.99 11.27
N SER A 120 -0.72 -11.19 11.82
CA SER A 120 0.29 -12.10 11.27
C SER A 120 -0.07 -12.61 9.88
N GLY A 121 -1.36 -12.80 9.58
CA GLY A 121 -1.85 -13.27 8.29
C GLY A 121 -1.66 -12.23 7.19
N GLN A 122 -1.97 -10.97 7.48
CA GLN A 122 -1.71 -9.85 6.58
C GLN A 122 -0.23 -9.71 6.26
N LEU A 123 0.61 -9.75 7.30
CA LEU A 123 2.06 -9.66 7.15
C LEU A 123 2.61 -10.83 6.32
N LEU A 124 2.12 -12.05 6.54
CA LEU A 124 2.54 -13.24 5.81
C LEU A 124 2.19 -13.14 4.32
N ILE A 125 0.96 -12.74 3.99
CA ILE A 125 0.51 -12.59 2.59
C ILE A 125 1.36 -11.53 1.89
N PHE A 126 1.53 -10.36 2.52
CA PHE A 126 2.34 -9.29 1.95
C PHE A 126 3.80 -9.71 1.76
N THR A 127 4.40 -10.33 2.79
CA THR A 127 5.80 -10.77 2.73
C THR A 127 6.02 -11.82 1.65
N ALA A 128 5.08 -12.76 1.47
CA ALA A 128 5.19 -13.77 0.41
C ALA A 128 5.13 -13.16 -1.00
N VAL A 129 4.18 -12.24 -1.23
CA VAL A 129 4.06 -11.52 -2.53
C VAL A 129 5.29 -10.64 -2.77
N SER A 130 5.71 -9.90 -1.75
CA SER A 130 6.88 -9.03 -1.76
C SER A 130 8.17 -9.81 -2.06
N ALA A 131 8.36 -10.97 -1.42
CA ALA A 131 9.52 -11.82 -1.66
C ALA A 131 9.53 -12.37 -3.09
N ALA A 132 8.40 -12.86 -3.58
CA ALA A 132 8.29 -13.36 -4.96
C ALA A 132 8.59 -12.26 -5.99
N TRP A 133 8.09 -11.04 -5.76
CA TRP A 133 8.37 -9.89 -6.62
C TRP A 133 9.83 -9.43 -6.52
N GLY A 134 10.39 -9.34 -5.32
CA GLY A 134 11.80 -9.02 -5.09
C GLY A 134 12.74 -10.00 -5.80
N ILE A 135 12.46 -11.30 -5.72
CA ILE A 135 13.19 -12.33 -6.48
C ILE A 135 13.07 -12.11 -7.99
N ASN A 136 11.89 -11.75 -8.50
CA ASN A 136 11.72 -11.45 -9.92
C ASN A 136 12.60 -10.29 -10.38
N ILE A 137 12.71 -9.23 -9.56
CA ILE A 137 13.56 -8.06 -9.85
C ILE A 137 15.04 -8.46 -9.83
N LEU A 138 15.46 -9.20 -8.79
CA LEU A 138 16.84 -9.67 -8.65
C LEU A 138 17.32 -10.51 -9.85
N VAL A 139 16.43 -11.37 -10.39
CA VAL A 139 16.72 -12.18 -11.57
C VAL A 139 16.76 -11.33 -12.85
N LYS A 140 15.83 -10.39 -13.01
CA LYS A 140 15.77 -9.53 -14.21
C LYS A 140 16.94 -8.58 -14.33
N ASP A 141 17.35 -7.98 -13.22
CA ASP A 141 18.43 -6.98 -13.21
C ASP A 141 19.81 -7.63 -13.03
N ASN A 142 19.91 -8.98 -13.05
CA ASN A 142 21.14 -9.77 -12.83
C ASN A 142 21.93 -9.37 -11.56
N LEU A 143 21.25 -8.76 -10.59
CA LEU A 143 21.83 -8.23 -9.36
C LEU A 143 22.46 -9.31 -8.47
N LEU A 144 22.06 -10.57 -8.63
CA LEU A 144 22.65 -11.70 -7.91
C LEU A 144 24.09 -12.01 -8.36
N ILE A 145 24.43 -11.66 -9.59
CA ILE A 145 25.74 -11.95 -10.20
C ILE A 145 26.63 -10.72 -10.12
N ASP A 146 26.07 -9.53 -10.33
CA ASP A 146 26.82 -8.27 -10.31
C ASP A 146 26.30 -7.30 -9.23
N ILE A 147 26.57 -7.66 -7.96
CA ILE A 147 26.21 -6.82 -6.80
C ILE A 147 26.93 -5.46 -6.86
N THR A 148 28.12 -5.42 -7.46
CA THR A 148 28.92 -4.20 -7.63
C THR A 148 28.20 -3.13 -8.45
N SER A 149 27.31 -3.53 -9.35
CA SER A 149 26.47 -2.64 -10.15
C SER A 149 25.57 -1.73 -9.30
N LEU A 150 25.23 -2.12 -8.06
CA LEU A 150 24.39 -1.30 -7.15
C LEU A 150 25.04 0.02 -6.72
N TRP A 151 26.38 0.09 -6.74
CA TRP A 151 27.14 1.28 -6.35
C TRP A 151 28.17 1.68 -7.41
N ALA A 152 28.10 1.07 -8.60
CA ALA A 152 28.87 1.50 -9.74
C ALA A 152 28.44 2.93 -10.16
N ASP A 153 29.39 3.75 -10.59
CA ASP A 153 29.18 5.13 -11.06
C ASP A 153 28.51 6.08 -10.04
N TYR A 154 28.82 5.90 -8.76
CA TYR A 154 28.49 6.87 -7.71
C TYR A 154 29.17 8.23 -8.00
N PRO A 155 28.45 9.38 -8.00
CA PRO A 155 27.08 9.60 -7.51
C PRO A 155 25.98 9.75 -8.58
N ASP A 156 26.26 9.78 -9.89
CA ASP A 156 25.25 10.13 -10.89
C ASP A 156 24.60 8.90 -11.58
N GLY A 157 25.32 7.79 -11.72
CA GLY A 157 24.82 6.56 -12.34
C GLY A 157 23.95 5.71 -11.40
N HIS A 158 24.31 5.63 -10.11
CA HIS A 158 23.60 4.82 -9.11
C HIS A 158 22.16 5.27 -8.81
N ALA A 159 21.80 6.51 -9.15
CA ALA A 159 20.47 7.04 -8.90
C ALA A 159 19.43 6.51 -9.91
N GLN A 160 19.89 5.87 -10.99
CA GLN A 160 19.05 5.33 -12.05
C GLN A 160 18.55 3.94 -11.68
N MET A 161 17.23 3.79 -11.58
CA MET A 161 16.57 2.53 -11.27
C MET A 161 15.55 2.15 -12.34
N SER A 162 15.37 0.85 -12.55
CA SER A 162 14.29 0.32 -13.40
C SER A 162 12.92 0.70 -12.81
N PHE A 163 11.92 0.88 -13.67
CA PHE A 163 10.53 1.11 -13.26
C PHE A 163 10.05 0.12 -12.20
N MET A 164 10.35 -1.17 -12.40
CA MET A 164 9.91 -2.25 -11.50
C MET A 164 10.54 -2.11 -10.11
N LEU A 165 11.82 -1.74 -10.05
CA LEU A 165 12.54 -1.54 -8.79
C LEU A 165 12.01 -0.31 -8.05
N LYS A 166 11.82 0.81 -8.77
CA LYS A 166 11.24 2.02 -8.20
C LYS A 166 9.84 1.78 -7.64
N PHE A 167 9.00 1.14 -8.44
CA PHE A 167 7.63 0.87 -8.05
C PHE A 167 7.55 -0.08 -6.86
N PHE A 168 8.43 -1.10 -6.81
CA PHE A 168 8.58 -1.97 -5.66
C PHE A 168 8.84 -1.18 -4.37
N PHE A 169 9.82 -0.26 -4.36
CA PHE A 169 10.10 0.57 -3.17
C PHE A 169 8.94 1.48 -2.77
N ILE A 170 8.23 2.09 -3.74
CA ILE A 170 7.05 2.90 -3.45
C ILE A 170 5.98 2.06 -2.74
N ILE A 171 5.72 0.84 -3.22
CA ILE A 171 4.75 -0.07 -2.60
C ILE A 171 5.21 -0.51 -1.20
N GLN A 172 6.50 -0.83 -1.00
CA GLN A 172 7.03 -1.15 0.32
C GLN A 172 6.79 -0.01 1.31
N MET A 173 7.21 1.21 0.96
CA MET A 173 7.03 2.38 1.82
C MET A 173 5.56 2.64 2.11
N SER A 174 4.69 2.50 1.10
CA SER A 174 3.24 2.67 1.26
C SER A 174 2.64 1.64 2.20
N TYR A 175 3.10 0.39 2.15
CA TYR A 175 2.65 -0.66 3.07
C TYR A 175 3.14 -0.42 4.50
N TRP A 176 4.40 -0.04 4.70
CA TRP A 176 4.87 0.29 6.05
C TRP A 176 4.11 1.48 6.65
N LEU A 177 3.70 2.44 5.83
CA LEU A 177 2.89 3.57 6.27
C LEU A 177 1.43 3.21 6.57
N HIS A 178 0.82 2.25 5.86
CA HIS A 178 -0.57 1.85 6.14
C HIS A 178 -0.72 1.21 7.52
N CYS A 179 0.36 0.65 8.07
CA CYS A 179 0.35 0.04 9.41
C CYS A 179 -0.04 1.04 10.52
N TYR A 180 0.25 2.34 10.37
CA TYR A 180 -0.11 3.33 11.40
C TYR A 180 -1.63 3.60 11.45
N PRO A 181 -2.32 3.91 10.32
CA PRO A 181 -3.79 3.96 10.30
C PRO A 181 -4.44 2.64 10.72
N GLU A 182 -3.88 1.50 10.33
CA GLU A 182 -4.44 0.19 10.67
C GLU A 182 -4.43 -0.06 12.17
N LEU A 183 -3.31 0.26 12.85
CA LEU A 183 -3.24 0.15 14.31
C LEU A 183 -4.33 1.00 14.99
N TYR A 184 -4.56 2.21 14.48
CA TYR A 184 -5.62 3.09 14.98
C TYR A 184 -7.04 2.53 14.73
N PHE A 185 -7.26 1.78 13.66
CA PHE A 185 -8.57 1.14 13.40
C PHE A 185 -8.81 -0.13 14.25
N GLN A 186 -7.75 -0.68 14.86
CA GLN A 186 -7.82 -1.88 15.69
C GLN A 186 -8.07 -1.60 17.17
N ASP A 187 -7.72 -0.40 17.66
CA ASP A 187 -7.91 0.08 19.04
C ASP A 187 -9.33 0.64 19.30
#